data_AF-A0A7T8CM06-F1
#
_entry.id   AF-A0A7T8CM06-F1
#
_cell.length_a   1.000
_cell.length_b   1.000
_cell.length_c   1.000
_cell.angle_alpha   90.00
_cell.angle_beta   90.00
_cell.angle_gamma   90.00
#
_symmetry.space_group_name_H-M   'P 1'
#
loop_
_entity.id
_entity.type
_entity.pdbx_description
1 polymer ?
#
loop_
_entity_poly.entity_id
_entity_poly.type
_entity_poly.pdbx_seq_one_letter_code
_entity_poly.pdbx_strand_id
1 'polypeptide(L)'
;MYFSYFTAAASYLSVAVLVLSCLVQGILGEEVCGPLEKIKVQHQWASAYRGDHDRLKMSTLVWKDFFAHNPEERARFERVHSDDIYSGDFRAHMVRVFAGFDLLIGALNQEDIFRSAMIHYTKMHKKLGVTYEIGIEFGKSIGRVLPEFIDGKLDITAWRPCYKLIATGVDE
;
A
#
# COMPACT_ATOMS: atom_id res chain seq x y z
N MET A 1 58.52 9.26 -11.28
CA MET A 1 57.27 9.99 -11.52
C MET A 1 56.11 9.10 -12.00
N TYR A 2 56.33 7.91 -12.55
CA TYR A 2 55.26 7.01 -13.03
C TYR A 2 54.46 6.27 -11.94
N PHE A 3 55.05 6.03 -10.76
CA PHE A 3 54.42 5.24 -9.69
C PHE A 3 53.22 5.95 -9.04
N SER A 4 53.26 7.29 -8.91
CA SER A 4 52.20 8.09 -8.29
C SER A 4 50.95 8.25 -9.18
N TYR A 5 51.10 8.18 -10.51
CA TYR A 5 49.96 8.21 -11.44
C TYR A 5 49.16 6.89 -11.40
N PHE A 6 49.85 5.77 -11.18
CA PHE A 6 49.23 4.43 -11.14
C PHE A 6 48.33 4.26 -9.90
N THR A 7 48.74 4.80 -8.75
CA THR A 7 47.97 4.77 -7.51
C THR A 7 46.73 5.66 -7.56
N ALA A 8 46.83 6.85 -8.17
CA ALA A 8 45.71 7.77 -8.28
C ALA A 8 44.64 7.22 -9.25
N ALA A 9 45.04 6.68 -10.40
CA ALA A 9 44.14 6.08 -11.37
C ALA A 9 43.34 4.90 -10.79
N ALA A 10 43.96 4.08 -9.93
CA ALA A 10 43.29 2.99 -9.22
C ALA A 10 42.22 3.52 -8.24
N SER A 11 42.49 4.61 -7.51
CA SER A 11 41.53 5.24 -6.59
C SER A 11 40.32 5.83 -7.32
N TYR A 12 40.54 6.51 -8.45
CA TYR A 12 39.45 7.05 -9.28
C TYR A 12 38.62 5.93 -9.93
N LEU A 13 39.26 4.82 -10.33
CA LEU A 13 38.54 3.64 -10.84
C LEU A 13 37.63 3.05 -9.76
N SER A 14 38.12 2.90 -8.52
CA SER A 14 37.32 2.35 -7.42
C SER A 14 36.12 3.22 -7.06
N VAL A 15 36.29 4.56 -7.03
CA VAL A 15 35.18 5.49 -6.76
C VAL A 15 34.17 5.49 -7.91
N ALA A 16 34.64 5.50 -9.16
CA ALA A 16 33.76 5.44 -10.33
C ALA A 16 32.95 4.14 -10.38
N VAL A 17 33.58 2.99 -10.08
CA VAL A 17 32.90 1.69 -10.00
C VAL A 17 31.87 1.66 -8.86
N LEU A 18 32.16 2.26 -7.70
CA LEU A 18 31.20 2.35 -6.59
C LEU A 18 29.99 3.22 -6.97
N VAL A 19 30.21 4.40 -7.57
CA VAL A 19 29.13 5.31 -8.02
C VAL A 19 28.27 4.66 -9.11
N LEU A 20 28.90 3.98 -10.08
CA LEU A 20 28.18 3.23 -11.12
C LEU A 20 27.39 2.04 -10.54
N SER A 21 27.92 1.34 -9.53
CA SER A 21 27.21 0.24 -8.88
C SER A 21 25.97 0.70 -8.10
N CYS A 22 26.04 1.85 -7.41
CA CYS A 22 24.89 2.47 -6.77
C CYS A 22 23.82 2.94 -7.77
N LEU A 23 24.24 3.43 -8.95
CA LEU A 23 23.31 3.82 -10.03
C LEU A 23 22.60 2.61 -10.63
N VAL A 24 23.28 1.47 -10.82
CA VAL A 24 22.68 0.25 -11.37
C VAL A 24 21.67 -0.38 -10.39
N GLN A 25 21.93 -0.35 -9.08
CA GLN A 25 20.97 -0.77 -8.07
C GLN A 25 19.69 0.09 -8.05
N GLY A 26 19.79 1.37 -8.41
CA GLY A 26 18.63 2.26 -8.53
C GLY A 26 17.78 2.03 -9.79
N ILE A 27 18.30 1.36 -10.82
CA ILE A 27 17.63 1.17 -12.12
C ILE A 27 17.00 -0.24 -12.25
N LEU A 28 17.55 -1.23 -11.54
CA LEU A 28 17.10 -2.64 -11.58
C LEU A 28 16.52 -3.15 -10.25
N GLY A 29 16.31 -2.27 -9.28
CA GLY A 29 15.77 -2.63 -7.97
C GLY A 29 14.39 -3.29 -8.11
N GLU A 30 14.25 -4.49 -7.56
CA GLU A 30 12.95 -5.07 -7.27
C GLU A 30 12.14 -4.04 -6.46
N GLU A 31 10.87 -3.83 -6.80
CA GLU A 31 10.06 -2.89 -6.03
C GLU A 31 9.82 -3.45 -4.62
N VAL A 32 10.63 -2.98 -3.68
CA VAL A 32 10.59 -3.38 -2.28
C VAL A 32 9.92 -2.27 -1.48
N CYS A 33 9.07 -2.66 -0.51
CA CYS A 33 8.55 -1.72 0.48
C CYS A 33 9.64 -1.44 1.52
N GLY A 34 10.61 -0.61 1.15
CA GLY A 34 11.73 -0.20 1.98
C GLY A 34 11.35 0.86 3.02
N PRO A 35 12.31 1.28 3.86
CA PRO A 35 12.07 2.28 4.91
C PRO A 35 11.51 3.61 4.37
N LEU A 36 11.98 4.06 3.21
CA LEU A 36 11.54 5.32 2.61
C LEU A 36 10.14 5.20 2.01
N GLU A 37 9.84 4.10 1.34
CA GLU A 37 8.52 3.82 0.76
C GLU A 37 7.46 3.73 1.87
N LYS A 38 7.78 3.06 2.98
CA LYS A 38 6.91 2.98 4.17
C LYS A 38 6.55 4.36 4.70
N ILE A 39 7.55 5.22 4.93
CA ILE A 39 7.33 6.59 5.43
C ILE A 39 6.52 7.40 4.41
N LYS A 40 6.81 7.25 3.11
CA LYS A 40 6.08 7.94 2.04
C LYS A 40 4.59 7.55 2.03
N VAL A 41 4.29 6.26 2.10
CA VAL A 41 2.92 5.73 2.16
C VAL A 41 2.21 6.20 3.42
N GLN A 42 2.85 6.13 4.59
CA GLN A 42 2.30 6.64 5.86
C GLN A 42 1.95 8.12 5.78
N HIS A 43 2.84 8.94 5.22
CA HIS A 43 2.61 10.38 5.07
C HIS A 43 1.48 10.68 4.08
N GLN A 44 1.46 10.04 2.91
CA GLN A 44 0.39 10.24 1.92
C GLN A 44 -0.96 9.74 2.45
N TRP A 45 -0.97 8.63 3.17
CA TRP A 45 -2.17 8.12 3.82
C TRP A 45 -2.70 9.07 4.89
N ALA A 46 -1.83 9.64 5.73
CA ALA A 46 -2.24 10.61 6.76
C ALA A 46 -2.87 11.88 6.14
N SER A 47 -2.39 12.31 4.97
CA SER A 47 -3.02 13.40 4.20
C SER A 47 -4.39 12.98 3.66
N ALA A 48 -4.52 11.79 3.06
CA ALA A 48 -5.78 11.32 2.48
C ALA A 48 -6.86 10.96 3.51
N TYR A 49 -6.50 10.24 4.57
CA TYR A 49 -7.42 9.63 5.53
C TYR A 49 -7.62 10.49 6.81
N ARG A 50 -7.82 11.80 6.60
CA ARG A 50 -7.99 12.81 7.65
C ARG A 50 -9.47 13.05 7.97
N GLY A 51 -9.85 13.22 9.24
CA GLY A 51 -11.20 13.66 9.65
C GLY A 51 -12.38 12.74 9.26
N ASP A 52 -13.48 12.79 10.01
CA ASP A 52 -14.54 11.79 9.83
C ASP A 52 -15.28 11.88 8.49
N HIS A 53 -15.51 13.11 7.99
CA HIS A 53 -16.21 13.33 6.72
C HIS A 53 -15.40 12.88 5.50
N ASP A 54 -14.11 13.20 5.43
CA ASP A 54 -13.28 12.81 4.27
C ASP A 54 -13.01 11.30 4.29
N ARG A 55 -12.85 10.69 5.47
CA ARG A 55 -12.72 9.22 5.62
C ARG A 55 -13.89 8.49 5.00
N LEU A 56 -15.13 8.84 5.40
CA LEU A 56 -16.32 8.17 4.86
C LEU A 56 -16.50 8.43 3.36
N LYS A 57 -16.22 9.66 2.90
CA LYS A 57 -16.29 10.01 1.48
C LYS A 57 -15.30 9.18 0.65
N MET A 58 -14.04 9.11 1.08
CA MET A 58 -13.00 8.33 0.41
C MET A 58 -13.37 6.85 0.37
N SER A 59 -13.75 6.27 1.52
CA SER A 59 -14.18 4.87 1.58
C SER A 59 -15.36 4.59 0.66
N THR A 60 -16.34 5.51 0.58
CA THR A 60 -17.48 5.38 -0.32
C THR A 60 -17.06 5.34 -1.79
N LEU A 61 -16.14 6.21 -2.19
CA LEU A 61 -15.62 6.23 -3.56
C LEU A 61 -14.84 4.95 -3.89
N VAL A 62 -14.03 4.45 -2.95
CA VAL A 62 -13.30 3.17 -3.13
C VAL A 62 -14.26 2.01 -3.32
N TRP A 63 -15.30 1.89 -2.49
CA TRP A 63 -16.29 0.81 -2.63
C TRP A 63 -17.13 0.93 -3.90
N LYS A 64 -17.48 2.16 -4.30
CA LYS A 64 -18.18 2.42 -5.56
C LYS A 64 -17.34 1.98 -6.75
N ASP A 65 -16.05 2.34 -6.76
CA ASP A 65 -15.11 1.96 -7.81
C ASP A 65 -14.85 0.44 -7.81
N PHE A 66 -14.66 -0.17 -6.64
CA PHE A 66 -14.45 -1.61 -6.50
C PHE A 66 -15.62 -2.42 -7.06
N PHE A 67 -16.86 -2.11 -6.68
CA PHE A 67 -18.04 -2.80 -7.19
C PHE A 67 -18.40 -2.46 -8.65
N ALA A 68 -17.87 -1.36 -9.20
CA ALA A 68 -18.01 -1.09 -10.62
C ALA A 68 -17.11 -2.01 -11.47
N HIS A 69 -15.94 -2.39 -10.94
CA HIS A 69 -15.01 -3.29 -11.61
C HIS A 69 -15.22 -4.77 -11.26
N ASN A 70 -15.83 -5.06 -10.10
CA ASN A 70 -16.07 -6.41 -9.58
C ASN A 70 -17.53 -6.54 -9.10
N PRO A 71 -18.53 -6.42 -9.99
CA PRO A 71 -19.95 -6.39 -9.59
C PRO A 71 -20.41 -7.67 -8.88
N GLU A 72 -19.81 -8.82 -9.21
CA GLU A 72 -20.06 -10.13 -8.59
C GLU A 72 -19.71 -10.16 -7.09
N GLU A 73 -18.75 -9.35 -6.66
CA GLU A 73 -18.31 -9.32 -5.26
C GLU A 73 -19.38 -8.73 -4.33
N ARG A 74 -20.38 -8.02 -4.85
CA ARG A 74 -21.51 -7.51 -4.04
C ARG A 74 -22.20 -8.62 -3.25
N ALA A 75 -22.36 -9.81 -3.82
CA ALA A 75 -23.02 -10.93 -3.14
C ALA A 75 -22.35 -11.31 -1.80
N ARG A 76 -21.03 -11.11 -1.68
CA ARG A 76 -20.30 -11.39 -0.44
C ARG A 76 -20.62 -10.43 0.70
N PHE A 77 -21.19 -9.27 0.38
CA PHE A 77 -21.47 -8.18 1.31
C PHE A 77 -22.97 -7.97 1.55
N GLU A 78 -23.83 -8.92 1.18
CA GLU A 78 -25.29 -8.84 1.39
C GLU A 78 -25.66 -8.62 2.87
N ARG A 79 -24.93 -9.24 3.81
CA ARG A 79 -25.16 -9.07 5.26
C ARG A 79 -24.96 -7.64 5.76
N VAL A 80 -24.30 -6.79 4.98
CA VAL A 80 -24.09 -5.37 5.27
C VAL A 80 -24.81 -4.47 4.27
N HIS A 81 -25.81 -4.99 3.54
CA HIS A 81 -26.66 -4.24 2.60
C HIS A 81 -25.87 -3.59 1.47
N SER A 82 -25.04 -4.38 0.77
CA SER A 82 -24.20 -3.92 -0.36
C SER A 82 -24.97 -3.47 -1.60
N ASP A 83 -26.27 -3.72 -1.67
CA ASP A 83 -27.18 -3.13 -2.65
C ASP A 83 -27.31 -1.60 -2.45
N ASP A 84 -27.23 -1.13 -1.20
CA ASP A 84 -27.13 0.28 -0.85
C ASP A 84 -25.88 0.56 -0.02
N ILE A 85 -24.79 0.94 -0.70
CA ILE A 85 -23.54 1.33 -0.05
C ILE A 85 -23.67 2.59 0.83
N TYR A 86 -24.77 3.35 0.71
CA TYR A 86 -25.03 4.52 1.54
C TYR A 86 -25.83 4.18 2.81
N SER A 87 -26.26 2.93 2.97
CA SER A 87 -26.93 2.44 4.18
C SER A 87 -26.04 2.56 5.42
N GLY A 88 -26.66 2.67 6.60
CA GLY A 88 -25.94 2.74 7.87
C GLY A 88 -25.03 1.53 8.10
N ASP A 89 -25.50 0.33 7.73
CA ASP A 89 -24.76 -0.92 7.90
C ASP A 89 -23.54 -1.00 7.00
N PHE A 90 -23.68 -0.62 5.73
CA PHE A 90 -22.55 -0.62 4.81
C PHE A 90 -21.55 0.46 5.19
N ARG A 91 -21.97 1.67 5.56
CA ARG A 91 -21.07 2.71 6.07
C ARG A 91 -20.30 2.26 7.31
N ALA A 92 -20.96 1.59 8.25
CA ALA A 92 -20.29 1.01 9.41
C ALA A 92 -19.27 -0.06 8.99
N HIS A 93 -19.57 -0.86 7.97
CA HIS A 93 -18.62 -1.80 7.39
C HIS A 93 -17.42 -1.10 6.76
N MET A 94 -17.64 -0.06 5.95
CA MET A 94 -16.56 0.74 5.36
C MET A 94 -15.59 1.25 6.43
N VAL A 95 -16.10 1.85 7.50
CA VAL A 95 -15.29 2.37 8.60
C VAL A 95 -14.45 1.25 9.24
N ARG A 96 -15.01 0.05 9.45
CA ARG A 96 -14.25 -1.09 10.00
C ARG A 96 -13.13 -1.57 9.08
N VAL A 97 -13.38 -1.66 7.77
CA VAL A 97 -12.37 -2.09 6.78
C VAL A 97 -11.24 -1.07 6.72
N PHE A 98 -11.58 0.21 6.61
CA PHE A 98 -10.58 1.28 6.52
C PHE A 98 -9.85 1.54 7.84
N ALA A 99 -10.46 1.29 9.00
CA ALA A 99 -9.76 1.28 10.28
C ALA A 99 -8.70 0.16 10.35
N GLY A 100 -9.01 -1.02 9.82
CA GLY A 100 -8.04 -2.10 9.73
C GLY A 100 -6.88 -1.77 8.80
N PHE A 101 -7.18 -1.17 7.65
CA PHE A 101 -6.16 -0.72 6.69
C PHE A 101 -5.29 0.42 7.25
N ASP A 102 -5.90 1.40 7.93
CA ASP A 102 -5.21 2.49 8.62
C ASP A 102 -4.22 1.97 9.66
N LEU A 103 -4.63 0.96 10.45
CA LEU A 103 -3.74 0.30 11.40
C LEU A 103 -2.54 -0.36 10.71
N LEU A 104 -2.76 -1.07 9.60
CA LEU A 104 -1.68 -1.73 8.86
C LEU A 104 -0.69 -0.72 8.26
N ILE A 105 -1.19 0.38 7.69
CA ILE A 105 -0.34 1.48 7.20
C ILE A 105 0.44 2.11 8.35
N GLY A 106 -0.22 2.45 9.46
CA GLY A 106 0.41 3.03 10.64
C GLY A 106 1.49 2.14 11.26
N ALA A 107 1.37 0.82 11.10
CA ALA A 107 2.33 -0.16 11.60
C ALA A 107 3.47 -0.50 10.63
N LEU A 108 3.48 0.00 9.37
CA LEU A 108 4.48 -0.40 8.35
C LEU A 108 5.95 -0.28 8.80
N ASN A 109 6.27 0.70 9.65
CA ASN A 109 7.60 0.95 10.21
C ASN A 109 7.83 0.26 11.57
N GLN A 110 6.86 -0.51 12.08
CA GLN A 110 6.85 -1.21 13.36
C GLN A 110 6.64 -2.70 13.11
N GLU A 111 7.70 -3.41 12.72
CA GLU A 111 7.64 -4.79 12.20
C GLU A 111 6.88 -5.76 13.12
N ASP A 112 7.12 -5.70 14.43
CA ASP A 112 6.42 -6.57 15.40
C ASP A 112 4.91 -6.32 15.45
N ILE A 113 4.51 -5.04 15.42
CA ILE A 113 3.09 -4.65 15.43
C ILE A 113 2.44 -5.04 14.11
N PHE A 114 3.10 -4.75 12.98
CA PHE A 114 2.62 -5.11 11.66
C PHE A 114 2.39 -6.61 11.55
N ARG A 115 3.39 -7.42 11.90
CA ARG A 115 3.28 -8.89 11.85
C ARG A 115 2.17 -9.41 12.74
N SER A 116 2.05 -8.89 13.96
CA SER A 116 0.97 -9.30 14.89
C SER A 116 -0.42 -8.98 14.33
N ALA A 117 -0.60 -7.77 13.79
CA ALA A 117 -1.84 -7.34 13.15
C ALA A 117 -2.17 -8.20 11.92
N MET A 118 -1.17 -8.48 11.07
CA MET A 118 -1.34 -9.33 9.89
C MET A 118 -1.86 -10.71 10.29
N ILE A 119 -1.22 -11.40 11.24
CA ILE A 119 -1.67 -12.72 11.74
C ILE A 119 -3.15 -12.70 12.18
N HIS A 120 -3.61 -11.60 12.79
CA HIS A 120 -5.00 -11.45 13.18
C HIS A 120 -5.93 -11.30 11.95
N TYR A 121 -5.60 -10.42 11.01
CA TYR A 121 -6.42 -10.16 9.82
C TYR A 121 -6.48 -11.33 8.85
N THR A 122 -5.38 -12.04 8.64
CA THR A 122 -5.32 -13.25 7.81
C THR A 122 -6.37 -14.27 8.26
N LYS A 123 -6.47 -14.52 9.58
CA LYS A 123 -7.43 -15.49 10.14
C LYS A 123 -8.87 -15.09 9.85
N MET A 124 -9.16 -13.79 9.70
CA MET A 124 -10.49 -13.31 9.33
C MET A 124 -10.74 -13.46 7.83
N HIS A 125 -9.79 -13.08 6.98
CA HIS A 125 -9.97 -13.12 5.51
C HIS A 125 -10.00 -14.55 4.97
N LYS A 126 -9.19 -15.47 5.51
CA LYS A 126 -9.25 -16.90 5.15
C LYS A 126 -10.61 -17.53 5.43
N LYS A 127 -11.24 -17.18 6.55
CA LYS A 127 -12.60 -17.68 6.89
C LYS A 127 -13.67 -17.18 5.92
N LEU A 128 -13.44 -16.04 5.29
CA LEU A 128 -14.35 -15.41 4.34
C LEU A 128 -14.07 -15.81 2.88
N GLY A 129 -12.99 -16.58 2.65
CA GLY A 129 -12.59 -16.98 1.29
C GLY A 129 -12.25 -15.80 0.39
N VAL A 130 -11.66 -14.75 0.95
CA VAL A 130 -11.10 -13.63 0.19
C VAL A 130 -9.76 -14.08 -0.37
N THR A 131 -9.58 -14.01 -1.69
CA THR A 131 -8.33 -14.40 -2.34
C THR A 131 -7.39 -13.21 -2.47
N TYR A 132 -6.10 -13.48 -2.67
CA TYR A 132 -5.11 -12.44 -3.00
C TYR A 132 -5.53 -11.58 -4.19
N GLU A 133 -6.11 -12.16 -5.25
CA GLU A 133 -6.54 -11.44 -6.45
C GLU A 133 -7.61 -10.40 -6.12
N ILE A 134 -8.61 -10.75 -5.31
CA ILE A 134 -9.64 -9.80 -4.85
C ILE A 134 -9.02 -8.70 -4.00
N GLY A 135 -8.05 -9.04 -3.15
CA GLY A 135 -7.25 -8.06 -2.43
C GLY A 135 -6.55 -7.07 -3.36
N ILE A 136 -5.94 -7.55 -4.44
CA ILE A 136 -5.29 -6.69 -5.44
C ILE A 136 -6.29 -5.80 -6.18
N GLU A 137 -7.47 -6.30 -6.54
CA GLU A 137 -8.53 -5.48 -7.16
C GLU A 137 -9.05 -4.38 -6.23
N PHE A 138 -9.18 -4.69 -4.94
CA PHE A 138 -9.49 -3.68 -3.93
C PHE A 138 -8.38 -2.61 -3.84
N GLY A 139 -7.12 -3.03 -3.88
CA GLY A 139 -5.96 -2.15 -3.92
C GLY A 139 -5.90 -1.22 -5.13
N LYS A 140 -6.25 -1.73 -6.31
CA LYS A 140 -6.38 -0.91 -7.52
C LYS A 140 -7.45 0.17 -7.36
N SER A 141 -8.56 -0.17 -6.68
CA SER A 141 -9.64 0.77 -6.40
C SER A 141 -9.18 1.88 -5.43
N ILE A 142 -8.44 1.52 -4.38
CA ILE A 142 -7.77 2.51 -3.51
C ILE A 142 -6.83 3.40 -4.34
N GLY A 143 -5.96 2.81 -5.17
CA GLY A 143 -5.00 3.54 -5.99
C GLY A 143 -5.63 4.52 -6.99
N ARG A 144 -6.83 4.22 -7.52
CA ARG A 144 -7.58 5.12 -8.40
C ARG A 144 -8.19 6.30 -7.64
N VAL A 145 -8.66 6.09 -6.42
CA VAL A 145 -9.35 7.12 -5.61
C VAL A 145 -8.38 8.02 -4.85
N LEU A 146 -7.29 7.45 -4.35
CA LEU A 146 -6.34 8.11 -3.46
C LEU A 146 -5.80 9.47 -3.98
N PRO A 147 -5.51 9.67 -5.28
CA PRO A 147 -5.08 10.95 -5.82
C PRO A 147 -6.05 12.12 -5.56
N GLU A 148 -7.35 11.86 -5.33
CA GLU A 148 -8.34 12.90 -5.03
C GLU A 148 -8.24 13.43 -3.58
N PHE A 149 -7.56 12.70 -2.70
CA PHE A 149 -7.55 12.96 -1.25
C PHE A 149 -6.18 13.39 -0.71
N ILE A 150 -5.10 13.07 -1.42
CA ILE A 150 -3.74 13.44 -1.02
C ILE A 150 -3.38 14.86 -1.44
N ASP A 151 -2.49 15.48 -0.67
CA ASP A 151 -1.82 16.71 -1.08
C ASP A 151 -0.70 16.37 -2.08
N GLY A 152 -0.85 16.82 -3.33
CA GLY A 152 0.14 16.65 -4.38
C GLY A 152 0.04 15.33 -5.15
N LYS A 153 1.16 14.88 -5.73
CA LYS A 153 1.18 13.71 -6.63
C LYS A 153 1.30 12.40 -5.85
N LEU A 154 0.47 11.42 -6.21
CA LEU A 154 0.58 10.05 -5.68
C LEU A 154 1.92 9.43 -6.07
N ASP A 155 2.63 8.87 -5.09
CA ASP A 155 3.87 8.15 -5.33
C ASP A 155 3.57 6.67 -5.56
N ILE A 156 3.15 6.33 -6.78
CA ILE A 156 2.75 4.95 -7.10
C ILE A 156 3.91 3.95 -6.91
N THR A 157 5.15 4.41 -7.06
CA THR A 157 6.36 3.61 -6.86
C THR A 157 6.58 3.23 -5.40
N ALA A 158 6.17 4.07 -4.45
CA ALA A 158 6.13 3.71 -3.03
C ALA A 158 4.90 2.87 -2.67
N TRP A 159 3.72 3.24 -3.20
CA TRP A 159 2.46 2.59 -2.85
C TRP A 159 2.36 1.15 -3.33
N ARG A 160 2.77 0.86 -4.58
CA ARG A 160 2.64 -0.48 -5.17
C ARG A 160 3.33 -1.58 -4.34
N PRO A 161 4.62 -1.47 -3.98
CA PRO A 161 5.27 -2.51 -3.19
C PRO A 161 4.76 -2.60 -1.75
N CYS A 162 4.40 -1.48 -1.12
CA CYS A 162 3.87 -1.49 0.25
C CYS A 162 2.44 -2.03 0.33
N TYR A 163 1.60 -1.73 -0.66
CA TYR A 163 0.30 -2.36 -0.76
C TYR A 163 0.42 -3.86 -1.03
N LYS A 164 1.33 -4.28 -1.90
CA LYS A 164 1.61 -5.70 -2.16
C LYS A 164 2.02 -6.42 -0.87
N LEU A 165 2.90 -5.84 -0.06
CA LEU A 165 3.28 -6.37 1.24
C LEU A 165 2.05 -6.60 2.15
N ILE A 166 1.12 -5.65 2.18
CA ILE A 166 -0.14 -5.77 2.94
C ILE A 166 -1.03 -6.88 2.34
N ALA A 167 -1.25 -6.86 1.02
CA ALA A 167 -2.15 -7.80 0.35
C ALA A 167 -1.67 -9.25 0.45
N THR A 168 -0.36 -9.50 0.31
CA THR A 168 0.22 -10.84 0.42
C THR A 168 -0.01 -11.42 1.82
N GLY A 169 0.25 -10.67 2.89
CA GLY A 169 0.08 -11.21 4.22
C GLY A 169 -1.39 -11.44 4.63
N VAL A 170 -2.38 -10.84 3.96
CA VAL A 170 -3.80 -11.11 4.23
C VAL A 170 -4.22 -12.49 3.73
N ASP A 171 -3.57 -13.00 2.68
CA ASP A 171 -3.88 -14.30 2.05
C ASP A 171 -3.05 -15.47 2.61
N GLU A 172 -1.80 -15.21 3.03
CA GLU A 172 -0.82 -16.23 3.50
C GLU A 172 -1.10 -16.90 4.83
#